data_AF-A0A101WC48-F1
#
_entry.id   AF-A0A101WC48-F1
#
_cell.length_a   1.000
_cell.length_b   1.000
_cell.length_c   1.000
_cell.angle_alpha   90.00
_cell.angle_beta   90.00
_cell.angle_gamma   90.00
#
_symmetry.space_group_name_H-M   'P 1'
#
loop_
_entity.id
_entity.type
_entity.pdbx_description
1 polymer ?
#
loop_
_entity_poly.entity_id
_entity_poly.type
_entity_poly.pdbx_seq_one_letter_code
_entity_poly.pdbx_strand_id
1 'polypeptide(L)'
;MNKDHRKNAEGYQDLTAFEAIKRCKDPQRQLQGKRSKIVGEYFENMITGACSFYYEKDLAHIEKTPEPMKVLTPIPRQPGKFIACFEKAAQPDYKGTLKGGLSIVFEAKHTDHDRIERGRVTQEQLDGLEKHHKLGALAFVFVSFGFQAFYRIPWTVWRDMKDLYGRKYVKADELESYRLPALGGVIKLLSGIV
;
A
#
# COMPACT_ATOMS: atom_id res chain seq x y z
N MET A 1 -6.08 -1.12 -40.93
CA MET A 1 -6.50 0.30 -40.79
C MET A 1 -5.85 0.89 -39.55
N ASN A 2 -5.03 1.92 -39.73
CA ASN A 2 -4.36 2.61 -38.62
C ASN A 2 -5.39 3.48 -37.90
N LYS A 3 -5.78 3.14 -36.67
CA LYS A 3 -6.80 3.86 -35.90
C LYS A 3 -6.17 5.18 -35.41
N ASP A 4 -6.69 6.34 -35.82
CA ASP A 4 -6.17 7.62 -35.32
C ASP A 4 -6.51 7.77 -33.84
N HIS A 5 -5.51 7.58 -32.98
CA HIS A 5 -5.64 7.61 -31.53
C HIS A 5 -6.00 8.99 -30.95
N ARG A 6 -6.03 10.05 -31.79
CA ARG A 6 -6.45 11.40 -31.40
C ARG A 6 -7.96 11.61 -31.47
N LYS A 7 -8.74 10.58 -31.83
CA LYS A 7 -10.19 10.65 -31.96
C LYS A 7 -10.88 9.56 -31.13
N ASN A 8 -12.01 9.90 -30.52
CA ASN A 8 -12.85 8.93 -29.78
C ASN A 8 -13.64 8.03 -30.76
N ALA A 9 -14.44 7.10 -30.23
CA ALA A 9 -15.24 6.15 -31.03
C ALA A 9 -16.27 6.83 -31.95
N GLU A 10 -16.61 8.08 -31.67
CA GLU A 10 -17.58 8.91 -32.41
C GLU A 10 -16.89 9.89 -33.40
N GLY A 11 -15.55 9.87 -33.47
CA GLY A 11 -14.77 10.70 -34.39
C GLY A 11 -14.42 12.10 -33.90
N TYR A 12 -14.83 12.48 -32.69
CA TYR A 12 -14.43 13.74 -32.05
C TYR A 12 -12.98 13.70 -31.60
N GLN A 13 -12.31 14.84 -31.66
CA GLN A 13 -10.93 14.97 -31.22
C GLN A 13 -10.85 14.75 -29.70
N ASP A 14 -10.19 13.68 -29.29
CA ASP A 14 -9.94 13.32 -27.90
C ASP A 14 -8.46 13.04 -27.73
N LEU A 15 -7.74 14.08 -27.29
CA LEU A 15 -6.31 14.01 -27.04
C LEU A 15 -5.99 13.24 -25.75
N THR A 16 -6.98 12.96 -24.89
CA THR A 16 -6.76 12.33 -23.58
C THR A 16 -6.21 10.92 -23.74
N ALA A 17 -6.82 10.12 -24.62
CA ALA A 17 -6.35 8.77 -24.92
C ALA A 17 -4.99 8.78 -25.62
N PHE A 18 -4.79 9.69 -26.58
CA PHE A 18 -3.52 9.87 -27.29
C PHE A 18 -2.37 10.26 -26.34
N GLU A 19 -2.60 11.24 -25.47
CA GLU A 19 -1.65 11.70 -24.47
C GLU A 19 -1.38 10.63 -23.42
N ALA A 20 -2.39 9.89 -22.96
CA ALA A 20 -2.21 8.76 -22.06
C ALA A 20 -1.34 7.67 -22.69
N ILE A 21 -1.57 7.33 -23.96
CA ILE A 21 -0.75 6.36 -24.71
C ILE A 21 0.68 6.88 -24.87
N LYS A 22 0.87 8.16 -25.19
CA LYS A 22 2.20 8.79 -25.29
C LYS A 22 2.93 8.78 -23.94
N ARG A 23 2.22 9.10 -22.85
CA ARG A 23 2.73 9.08 -21.47
C ARG A 23 3.09 7.68 -21.00
N CYS A 24 2.34 6.64 -21.38
CA CYS A 24 2.67 5.24 -21.07
C CYS A 24 3.87 4.72 -21.86
N LYS A 25 4.15 5.30 -23.03
CA LYS A 25 5.30 4.94 -23.89
C LYS A 25 6.57 5.72 -23.56
N ASP A 26 6.54 6.64 -22.58
CA ASP A 26 7.70 7.38 -22.12
C ASP A 26 8.70 6.45 -21.40
N PRO A 27 9.92 6.23 -21.94
CA PRO A 27 10.90 5.32 -21.35
C PRO A 27 11.30 5.70 -19.91
N GLN A 28 11.31 6.99 -19.57
CA GLN A 28 11.67 7.44 -18.22
C GLN A 28 10.61 7.02 -17.21
N ARG A 29 9.32 7.16 -17.55
CA ARG A 29 8.20 6.75 -16.71
C ARG A 29 8.13 5.23 -16.56
N GLN A 30 8.41 4.49 -17.63
CA GLN A 30 8.48 3.03 -17.56
C GLN A 30 9.61 2.56 -16.63
N LEU A 31 10.79 3.18 -16.73
CA LEU A 31 11.91 2.88 -15.84
C LEU A 31 11.58 3.23 -14.38
N GLN A 32 10.95 4.39 -14.15
CA GLN A 32 10.49 4.80 -12.83
C GLN A 32 9.48 3.80 -12.26
N GLY A 33 8.47 3.40 -13.04
CA GLY A 33 7.48 2.41 -12.61
C GLY A 33 8.10 1.05 -12.27
N LYS A 34 9.08 0.58 -13.07
CA LYS A 34 9.84 -0.64 -12.75
C LYS A 34 10.62 -0.50 -11.44
N ARG A 35 11.28 0.64 -11.21
CA ARG A 35 11.98 0.92 -9.95
C ARG A 35 11.01 0.93 -8.77
N SER A 36 9.89 1.65 -8.88
CA SER A 36 8.87 1.70 -7.84
C SER A 36 8.32 0.32 -7.50
N LYS A 37 8.15 -0.56 -8.50
CA LYS A 37 7.73 -1.94 -8.28
C LYS A 37 8.77 -2.73 -7.48
N ILE A 38 10.05 -2.67 -7.85
CA ILE A 38 11.14 -3.36 -7.13
C ILE A 38 11.25 -2.86 -5.69
N VAL A 39 11.16 -1.54 -5.49
CA VAL A 39 11.17 -0.90 -4.16
C VAL A 39 9.98 -1.36 -3.33
N GLY A 40 8.78 -1.43 -3.93
CA GLY A 40 7.58 -1.97 -3.29
C GLY A 40 7.73 -3.43 -2.89
N GLU A 41 8.17 -4.29 -3.80
CA GLU A 41 8.41 -5.72 -3.54
C GLU A 41 9.44 -5.93 -2.42
N TYR A 42 10.53 -5.16 -2.42
CA TYR A 42 11.53 -5.22 -1.35
C TYR A 42 10.93 -4.83 0.01
N PHE A 43 10.13 -3.76 0.06
CA PHE A 43 9.47 -3.34 1.29
C PHE A 43 8.48 -4.39 1.80
N GLU A 44 7.66 -4.95 0.90
CA GLU A 44 6.71 -6.02 1.22
C GLU A 44 7.43 -7.24 1.80
N ASN A 45 8.57 -7.64 1.24
CA ASN A 45 9.37 -8.75 1.78
C ASN A 45 9.88 -8.49 3.21
N MET A 46 10.24 -7.24 3.54
CA MET A 46 10.61 -6.88 4.91
C MET A 46 9.41 -7.02 5.87
N ILE A 47 8.21 -6.63 5.43
CA ILE A 47 6.98 -6.78 6.21
C ILE A 47 6.65 -8.26 6.36
N THR A 48 6.78 -9.07 5.31
CA THR A 48 6.62 -10.53 5.38
C THR A 48 7.54 -11.12 6.44
N GLY A 49 8.83 -10.77 6.45
CA GLY A 49 9.76 -11.22 7.49
C GLY A 49 9.35 -10.79 8.90
N ALA A 50 8.83 -9.56 9.06
CA ALA A 50 8.27 -9.10 10.33
C ALA A 50 7.05 -9.92 10.76
N CYS A 51 6.11 -10.18 9.85
CA CYS A 51 4.91 -10.99 10.13
C CYS A 51 5.30 -12.44 10.49
N SER A 52 6.23 -13.07 9.75
CA SER A 52 6.73 -14.41 10.04
C SER A 52 7.32 -14.51 11.44
N PHE A 53 8.09 -13.52 11.88
CA PHE A 53 8.63 -13.49 13.24
C PHE A 53 7.55 -13.56 14.34
N TYR A 54 6.41 -12.89 14.14
CA TYR A 54 5.31 -12.93 15.11
C TYR A 54 4.48 -14.21 14.99
N TYR A 55 4.36 -14.76 13.78
CA TYR A 55 3.70 -16.04 13.53
C TYR A 55 4.44 -17.20 14.20
N GLU A 56 5.75 -17.31 13.98
CA GLU A 56 6.60 -18.37 14.56
C GLU A 56 6.65 -18.36 16.09
N LYS A 57 6.26 -17.24 16.72
CA LYS A 57 6.23 -17.05 18.18
C LYS A 57 4.84 -17.19 18.79
N ASP A 58 3.83 -17.54 17.98
CA ASP A 58 2.42 -17.58 18.39
C ASP A 58 1.94 -16.24 18.99
N LEU A 59 2.46 -15.12 18.47
CA LEU A 59 2.12 -13.76 18.92
C LEU A 59 1.10 -13.08 18.00
N ALA A 60 1.13 -13.38 16.71
CA ALA A 60 0.15 -12.86 15.75
C ALA A 60 0.11 -13.68 14.47
N HIS A 61 -1.03 -13.68 13.80
CA HIS A 61 -1.17 -14.17 12.43
C HIS A 61 -1.64 -13.02 11.55
N ILE A 62 -0.76 -12.52 10.68
CA ILE A 62 -0.96 -11.32 9.85
C ILE A 62 -0.62 -11.67 8.40
N GLU A 63 -1.52 -11.37 7.49
CA GLU A 63 -1.39 -11.69 6.07
C GLU A 63 -1.60 -10.45 5.20
N LYS A 64 -0.94 -10.43 4.03
CA LYS A 64 -1.21 -9.45 2.98
C LYS A 64 -2.57 -9.77 2.36
N THR A 65 -3.41 -8.75 2.19
CA THR A 65 -4.65 -8.87 1.45
C THR A 65 -4.35 -9.06 -0.04
N PRO A 66 -4.85 -10.12 -0.68
CA PRO A 66 -4.66 -10.31 -2.12
C PRO A 66 -5.35 -9.20 -2.90
N GLU A 67 -4.71 -8.74 -3.97
CA GLU A 67 -5.31 -7.75 -4.87
C GLU A 67 -6.56 -8.36 -5.53
N PRO A 68 -7.72 -7.69 -5.47
CA PRO A 68 -8.92 -8.22 -6.10
C PRO A 68 -8.77 -8.18 -7.61
N MET A 69 -8.98 -9.34 -8.22
CA MET A 69 -8.90 -9.52 -9.66
C MET A 69 -10.17 -10.21 -10.16
N LYS A 70 -10.70 -9.71 -11.27
CA LYS A 70 -11.82 -10.32 -11.96
C LYS A 70 -11.32 -11.06 -13.19
N VAL A 71 -11.57 -12.35 -13.24
CA VAL A 71 -11.32 -13.16 -14.43
C VAL A 71 -12.30 -12.74 -15.53
N LEU A 72 -11.77 -12.34 -16.68
CA LEU A 72 -12.54 -11.95 -17.86
C LEU A 72 -12.76 -13.14 -18.80
N THR A 73 -11.71 -13.92 -19.07
CA THR A 73 -11.77 -15.00 -20.06
C THR A 73 -10.70 -16.06 -19.81
N PRO A 74 -11.03 -17.37 -19.77
CA PRO A 74 -10.03 -18.44 -19.71
C PRO A 74 -9.27 -18.59 -21.04
N ILE A 75 -8.00 -19.01 -20.99
CA ILE A 75 -7.22 -19.29 -22.20
C ILE A 75 -7.49 -20.72 -22.67
N PRO A 76 -8.02 -20.94 -23.90
CA PRO A 76 -8.30 -22.28 -24.40
C PRO A 76 -7.07 -23.19 -24.40
N ARG A 77 -7.25 -24.45 -24.01
CA ARG A 77 -6.21 -25.50 -23.97
C ARG A 77 -5.02 -25.19 -23.05
N GLN A 78 -5.14 -24.23 -22.13
CA GLN A 78 -4.12 -23.93 -21.12
C GLN A 78 -4.77 -23.87 -19.72
N PRO A 79 -5.00 -25.05 -19.07
CA PRO A 79 -5.58 -25.11 -17.74
C PRO A 79 -4.84 -24.19 -16.75
N GLY A 80 -5.60 -23.44 -15.95
CA GLY A 80 -5.04 -22.50 -14.96
C GLY A 80 -4.62 -21.14 -15.51
N LYS A 81 -4.74 -20.86 -16.82
CA LYS A 81 -4.46 -19.53 -17.38
C LYS A 81 -5.71 -18.79 -17.84
N PHE A 82 -5.74 -17.49 -17.55
CA PHE A 82 -6.87 -16.63 -17.87
C PHE A 82 -6.44 -15.16 -18.03
N ILE A 83 -7.25 -14.40 -18.76
CA ILE A 83 -7.18 -12.95 -18.86
C ILE A 83 -8.00 -12.38 -17.69
N ALA A 84 -7.42 -11.45 -16.94
CA ALA A 84 -8.08 -10.80 -15.81
C ALA A 84 -7.91 -9.28 -15.86
N CYS A 85 -8.81 -8.55 -15.19
CA CYS A 85 -8.62 -7.15 -14.88
C CYS A 85 -8.52 -6.96 -13.36
N PHE A 86 -7.70 -6.00 -12.93
CA PHE A 86 -7.67 -5.57 -11.54
C PHE A 86 -8.95 -4.82 -11.21
N GLU A 87 -9.54 -5.14 -10.06
CA GLU A 87 -10.62 -4.35 -9.48
C GLU A 87 -10.04 -3.34 -8.48
N LYS A 88 -10.80 -2.29 -8.17
CA LYS A 88 -10.38 -1.35 -7.13
C LYS A 88 -10.29 -2.08 -5.79
N ALA A 89 -9.13 -1.98 -5.15
CA ALA A 89 -8.93 -2.48 -3.79
C ALA A 89 -9.75 -1.63 -2.80
N ALA A 90 -10.69 -2.29 -2.10
CA ALA A 90 -11.47 -1.69 -1.02
C ALA A 90 -10.95 -2.09 0.38
N GLN A 91 -9.89 -2.90 0.44
CA GLN A 91 -9.33 -3.43 1.68
C GLN A 91 -7.93 -2.86 1.92
N PRO A 92 -7.55 -2.63 3.19
CA PRO A 92 -6.17 -2.30 3.54
C PRO A 92 -5.19 -3.44 3.19
N ASP A 93 -3.92 -3.06 2.98
CA ASP A 93 -2.87 -3.98 2.52
C ASP A 93 -2.67 -5.21 3.42
N TYR A 94 -2.79 -5.08 4.75
CA TYR A 94 -2.53 -6.15 5.70
C TYR A 94 -3.62 -6.26 6.76
N LYS A 95 -3.94 -7.49 7.16
CA LYS A 95 -4.89 -7.78 8.24
C LYS A 95 -4.53 -9.06 8.99
N GLY A 96 -5.02 -9.18 10.22
CA GLY A 96 -4.72 -10.34 11.03
C GLY A 96 -5.33 -10.32 12.42
N THR A 97 -4.79 -11.18 13.28
CA THR A 97 -5.20 -11.33 14.68
C THR A 97 -3.97 -11.43 15.56
N LEU A 98 -3.96 -10.66 16.65
CA LEU A 98 -2.95 -10.75 17.70
C LEU A 98 -3.32 -11.81 18.73
N LYS A 99 -2.33 -12.31 19.47
CA LYS A 99 -2.55 -13.11 20.67
C LYS A 99 -3.48 -12.35 21.62
N GLY A 100 -4.54 -13.02 22.09
CA GLY A 100 -5.63 -12.39 22.84
C GLY A 100 -6.84 -11.98 22.00
N GLY A 101 -6.81 -12.19 20.68
CA GLY A 101 -7.99 -12.06 19.81
C GLY A 101 -8.22 -10.66 19.23
N LEU A 102 -7.37 -9.68 19.55
CA LEU A 102 -7.48 -8.34 18.97
C LEU A 102 -7.19 -8.39 17.46
N SER A 103 -8.13 -7.91 16.65
CA SER A 103 -7.91 -7.76 15.21
C SER A 103 -6.93 -6.62 14.93
N ILE A 104 -6.08 -6.81 13.93
CA ILE A 104 -5.10 -5.83 13.45
C ILE A 104 -5.34 -5.60 11.96
N VAL A 105 -5.24 -4.34 11.54
CA VAL A 105 -5.30 -3.94 10.13
C VAL A 105 -4.35 -2.77 9.90
N PHE A 106 -3.60 -2.80 8.81
CA PHE A 106 -2.74 -1.67 8.47
C PHE A 106 -2.46 -1.56 6.98
N GLU A 107 -2.07 -0.36 6.60
CA GLU A 107 -1.59 -0.02 5.27
C GLU A 107 -0.07 0.17 5.32
N ALA A 108 0.66 -0.21 4.26
CA ALA A 108 2.11 -0.05 4.21
C ALA A 108 2.53 0.95 3.13
N LYS A 109 3.36 1.93 3.48
CA LYS A 109 3.93 2.88 2.51
C LYS A 109 5.43 3.04 2.72
N HIS A 110 6.15 3.11 1.61
CA HIS A 110 7.56 3.44 1.60
C HIS A 110 7.79 4.75 0.83
N THR A 111 8.78 5.53 1.27
CA THR A 111 9.24 6.73 0.60
C THR A 111 10.74 6.91 0.78
N ASP A 112 11.42 7.35 -0.28
CA ASP A 112 12.81 7.83 -0.24
C ASP A 112 12.90 9.34 0.05
N HIS A 113 11.76 10.02 0.16
CA HIS A 113 11.70 11.44 0.51
C HIS A 113 11.74 11.64 2.03
N ASP A 114 12.01 12.86 2.47
CA ASP A 114 12.00 13.29 3.87
C ASP A 114 10.60 13.40 4.48
N ARG A 115 9.56 13.35 3.65
CA ARG A 115 8.15 13.44 4.04
C ARG A 115 7.27 12.44 3.31
N ILE A 116 6.09 12.19 3.90
CA ILE A 116 5.03 11.42 3.28
C ILE A 116 3.70 12.18 3.31
N GLU A 117 3.04 12.26 2.17
CA GLU A 117 1.73 12.90 2.01
C GLU A 117 0.62 11.94 2.47
N ARG A 118 -0.40 12.45 3.17
CA ARG A 118 -1.62 11.71 3.54
C ARG A 118 -2.25 11.01 2.34
N GLY A 119 -2.21 11.66 1.17
CA GLY A 119 -2.76 11.16 -0.08
C GLY A 119 -2.03 9.94 -0.68
N ARG A 120 -0.95 9.47 -0.04
CA ARG A 120 -0.33 8.18 -0.39
C ARG A 120 -1.21 6.98 -0.03
N VAL A 121 -2.16 7.16 0.89
CA VAL A 121 -3.21 6.19 1.20
C VAL A 121 -4.48 6.64 0.48
N THR A 122 -5.08 5.77 -0.33
CA THR A 122 -6.26 6.09 -1.13
C THR A 122 -7.49 6.31 -0.25
N GLN A 123 -8.52 6.99 -0.76
CA GLN A 123 -9.74 7.21 0.03
C GLN A 123 -10.40 5.89 0.44
N GLU A 124 -10.44 4.90 -0.44
CA GLU A 124 -10.97 3.58 -0.14
C GLU A 124 -10.21 2.87 0.99
N GLN A 125 -8.87 3.00 1.01
CA GLN A 125 -8.03 2.47 2.10
C GLN A 125 -8.25 3.22 3.41
N LEU A 126 -8.39 4.55 3.36
CA LEU A 126 -8.70 5.39 4.51
C LEU A 126 -10.04 4.99 5.14
N ASP A 127 -11.06 4.77 4.32
CA ASP A 127 -12.39 4.35 4.77
C ASP A 127 -12.36 2.94 5.40
N GLY A 128 -11.56 2.03 4.82
CA GLY A 128 -11.31 0.71 5.38
C GLY A 128 -10.67 0.77 6.77
N LEU A 129 -9.60 1.54 6.92
CA LEU A 129 -8.91 1.73 8.20
C LEU A 129 -9.84 2.36 9.25
N GLU A 130 -10.60 3.40 8.89
CA GLU A 130 -11.57 4.04 9.78
C GLU A 130 -12.65 3.09 10.26
N LYS A 131 -13.20 2.25 9.37
CA LYS A 131 -14.23 1.27 9.72
C LYS A 131 -13.72 0.27 10.75
N HIS A 132 -12.53 -0.29 10.52
CA HIS A 132 -11.92 -1.24 11.46
C HIS A 132 -11.54 -0.58 12.78
N HIS A 133 -10.98 0.64 12.75
CA HIS A 133 -10.66 1.42 13.94
C HIS A 133 -11.90 1.63 14.83
N LYS A 134 -13.03 2.02 14.24
CA LYS A 134 -14.31 2.20 14.95
C LYS A 134 -14.83 0.93 15.62
N LEU A 135 -14.48 -0.24 15.09
CA LEU A 135 -14.81 -1.55 15.66
C LEU A 135 -13.82 -2.03 16.73
N GLY A 136 -12.81 -1.22 17.06
CA GLY A 136 -11.81 -1.53 18.08
C GLY A 136 -10.59 -2.29 17.55
N ALA A 137 -10.42 -2.43 16.23
CA ALA A 137 -9.20 -3.02 15.68
C ALA A 137 -7.97 -2.13 15.92
N LEU A 138 -6.81 -2.75 16.07
CA LEU A 138 -5.53 -2.06 15.96
C LEU A 138 -5.33 -1.60 14.51
N ALA A 139 -5.66 -0.35 14.23
CA ALA A 139 -5.55 0.28 12.91
C ALA A 139 -4.41 1.30 12.87
N PHE A 140 -3.54 1.20 11.86
CA PHE A 140 -2.41 2.11 11.69
C PHE A 140 -1.91 2.17 10.24
N VAL A 141 -1.00 3.10 9.96
CA VAL A 141 -0.20 3.12 8.73
C VAL A 141 1.25 2.83 9.08
N PHE A 142 1.81 1.81 8.46
CA PHE A 142 3.21 1.45 8.59
C PHE A 142 4.02 2.18 7.53
N VAL A 143 4.98 3.01 7.96
CA VAL A 143 5.78 3.84 7.05
C VAL A 143 7.26 3.50 7.15
N SER A 144 7.89 3.31 6.00
CA SER A 144 9.34 3.26 5.85
C SER A 144 9.86 4.52 5.17
N PHE A 145 10.87 5.13 5.77
CA PHE A 145 11.67 6.19 5.18
C PHE A 145 13.06 5.63 4.83
N GLY A 146 13.36 5.58 3.53
CA GLY A 146 14.66 5.17 2.99
C GLY A 146 15.15 3.78 3.45
N PHE A 147 14.23 2.88 3.84
CA PHE A 147 14.54 1.55 4.41
C PHE A 147 15.38 1.56 5.70
N GLN A 148 15.47 2.71 6.38
CA GLN A 148 16.30 2.87 7.58
C GLN A 148 15.47 3.24 8.81
N ALA A 149 14.42 4.04 8.61
CA ALA A 149 13.52 4.44 9.68
C ALA A 149 12.12 3.90 9.42
N PHE A 150 11.54 3.29 10.45
CA PHE A 150 10.28 2.57 10.38
C PHE A 150 9.34 3.09 11.47
N TYR A 151 8.09 3.35 11.12
CA TYR A 151 7.14 4.00 12.00
C TYR A 151 5.78 3.30 11.96
N ARG A 152 5.21 3.06 13.15
CA ARG A 152 3.83 2.58 13.30
C ARG A 152 2.94 3.76 13.68
N ILE A 153 2.41 4.44 12.68
CA ILE A 153 1.64 5.67 12.87
C ILE A 153 0.19 5.30 13.19
N PRO A 154 -0.34 5.59 14.40
CA PRO A 154 -1.72 5.29 14.74
C PRO A 154 -2.69 5.88 13.73
N TRP A 155 -3.79 5.17 13.45
CA TRP A 155 -4.76 5.61 12.44
C TRP A 155 -5.25 7.05 12.67
N THR A 156 -5.55 7.42 13.91
CA THR A 156 -6.01 8.78 14.26
C THR A 156 -4.99 9.85 13.88
N VAL A 157 -3.70 9.57 14.09
CA VAL A 157 -2.60 10.49 13.73
C VAL A 157 -2.51 10.65 12.21
N TRP A 158 -2.64 9.56 11.46
CA TRP A 158 -2.64 9.61 9.99
C TRP A 158 -3.88 10.33 9.43
N ARG A 159 -5.06 10.05 10.00
CA ARG A 159 -6.34 10.64 9.61
C ARG A 159 -6.34 12.15 9.83
N ASP A 160 -5.87 12.58 10.99
CA ASP A 160 -6.00 13.94 11.52
C ASP A 160 -4.75 14.80 11.28
N MET A 161 -3.89 14.43 10.32
CA MET A 161 -2.65 15.17 10.03
C MET A 161 -2.85 16.67 9.85
N LYS A 162 -3.95 17.07 9.20
CA LYS A 162 -4.23 18.49 8.96
C LYS A 162 -4.40 19.25 10.28
N ASP A 163 -5.06 18.63 11.25
CA ASP A 163 -5.38 19.26 12.53
C ASP A 163 -4.17 19.18 13.48
N LEU A 164 -3.41 18.08 13.42
CA LEU A 164 -2.23 17.85 14.27
C LEU A 164 -0.97 18.61 13.80
N TYR A 165 -0.76 18.71 12.48
CA TYR A 165 0.47 19.28 11.88
C TYR A 165 0.21 20.55 11.05
N GLY A 166 -1.04 21.00 10.93
CA GLY A 166 -1.43 22.12 10.08
C GLY A 166 -1.38 21.82 8.57
N ARG A 167 -1.06 20.58 8.16
CA ARG A 167 -0.82 20.19 6.77
C ARG A 167 -1.14 18.71 6.52
N LYS A 168 -1.25 18.32 5.25
CA LYS A 168 -1.58 16.94 4.84
C LYS A 168 -0.35 16.08 4.54
N TYR A 169 0.77 16.36 5.19
CA TYR A 169 1.97 15.54 5.13
C TYR A 169 2.70 15.59 6.47
N VAL A 170 3.57 14.62 6.69
CA VAL A 170 4.39 14.53 7.90
C VAL A 170 5.81 14.18 7.50
N LYS A 171 6.77 14.70 8.28
CA LYS A 171 8.20 14.40 8.14
C LYS A 171 8.64 13.31 9.13
N ALA A 172 9.75 12.65 8.83
CA ALA A 172 10.25 11.56 9.67
C ALA A 172 10.55 11.98 11.12
N ASP A 173 11.09 13.19 11.33
CA ASP A 173 11.40 13.75 12.66
C ASP A 173 10.15 13.98 13.52
N GLU A 174 9.03 14.33 12.89
CA GLU A 174 7.72 14.50 13.56
C GLU A 174 7.10 13.18 14.03
N LEU A 175 7.64 12.04 13.60
CA LEU A 175 7.14 10.70 13.90
C LEU A 175 7.99 9.94 14.91
N GLU A 176 9.02 10.55 15.50
CA GLU A 176 10.00 9.81 16.31
C GLU A 176 9.36 9.06 17.51
N SER A 177 8.28 9.59 18.08
CA SER A 177 7.50 8.91 19.12
C SER A 177 6.82 7.61 18.68
N TYR A 178 6.69 7.38 17.37
CA TYR A 178 6.09 6.20 16.75
C TYR A 178 7.13 5.25 16.12
N ARG A 179 8.43 5.51 16.36
CA ARG A 179 9.51 4.74 15.75
C ARG A 179 9.52 3.30 16.23
N LEU A 180 9.73 2.39 15.30
CA LEU A 180 9.87 0.97 15.55
C LEU A 180 11.35 0.56 15.48
N PRO A 181 11.80 -0.31 16.38
CA PRO A 181 13.14 -0.87 16.28
C PRO A 181 13.20 -1.92 15.16
N ALA A 182 14.33 -1.95 14.45
CA ALA A 182 14.68 -3.02 13.51
C ALA A 182 15.92 -3.74 14.05
N LEU A 183 15.71 -4.92 14.65
CA LEU A 183 16.75 -5.67 15.37
C LEU A 183 16.92 -7.04 14.73
N GLY A 184 18.17 -7.42 14.48
CA GLY A 184 18.49 -8.72 13.87
C GLY A 184 17.88 -8.91 12.47
N GLY A 185 17.78 -7.83 11.68
CA GLY A 185 17.19 -7.87 10.34
C GLY A 185 15.66 -7.91 10.30
N VAL A 186 14.98 -7.83 11.45
CA VAL A 186 13.52 -7.91 11.55
C VAL A 186 12.96 -6.61 12.13
N ILE A 187 11.97 -6.02 11.44
CA ILE A 187 11.20 -4.89 11.95
C ILE A 187 10.27 -5.39 13.07
N LYS A 188 10.36 -4.80 14.26
CA LYS A 188 9.50 -5.15 15.38
C LYS A 188 8.17 -4.40 15.32
N LEU A 189 7.35 -4.72 14.32
CA LEU A 189 6.08 -4.06 14.00
C LEU A 189 5.15 -3.89 15.21
N LEU A 190 5.09 -4.91 16.08
CA LEU A 190 4.20 -4.97 17.24
C LEU A 190 4.90 -4.62 18.56
N SER A 191 6.12 -4.06 18.51
CA SER A 191 6.84 -3.62 19.70
C SER A 191 5.99 -2.67 20.55
N GLY A 192 5.91 -2.95 21.85
CA GLY A 192 5.08 -2.19 22.80
C GLY A 192 3.59 -2.54 22.76
N ILE A 193 3.20 -3.61 22.06
CA ILE A 193 1.83 -4.15 22.06
C ILE A 193 1.82 -5.59 22.56
N VAL A 194 2.72 -6.43 22.03
CA VAL A 194 2.88 -7.85 22.37
C VAL A 194 4.33 -8.18 22.73
#